data_AF-S7QEH6-F1
#
_entry.id   AF-S7QEH6-F1
#
_cell.length_a   1.000
_cell.length_b   1.000
_cell.length_c   1.000
_cell.angle_alpha   90.00
_cell.angle_beta   90.00
_cell.angle_gamma   90.00
#
_symmetry.space_group_name_H-M   'P 1'
#
loop_
_entity.id
_entity.type
_entity.pdbx_description
1 polymer ?
#
loop_
_entity_poly.entity_id
_entity_poly.type
_entity_poly.pdbx_seq_one_letter_code
_entity_poly.pdbx_strand_id
1 'polypeptide(L)'
;MKRMIEASQTDPIWVPSPGATEFSRFRLFVNDADADNPMQSEECGHIGSNGNYDCRRCRRGGSEAFRVTDEGYHRLFEAQEPRSAKETLSEVKAQVQLACHGVAKHVSTRQTDTGVKDSYTQHWIDMLLKRARELKAANRSRSKEDIAKELMEWVIQNGDNIYNPFLQVPGFDPSRDTPIEVLHTILLGVVKYGWHMTHTSLSEEQQSIFFLRLQSSSIDGLTIPPIRASYLWQYRNSLIGKQFKEILQTAVFHLYELVDSNKFDLWKATGSLCALLWFPEIPNFEEYIADVKVAAANVLDIFAKINPSKISTKIKLHLLDHLPEDIRRFGPIIGRSTELFECFNAIFRFCAILSNRISPSHDIAIQLADQEAFKQRITGVMW
;
A
#
# COMPACT_ATOMS: atom_id res chain seq x y z
N MET A 1 21.26 -0.64 1.53
CA MET A 1 20.47 0.55 1.89
C MET A 1 20.54 0.87 3.39
N LYS A 2 19.97 0.06 4.31
CA LYS A 2 20.02 0.30 5.78
C LYS A 2 21.40 0.73 6.30
N ARG A 3 22.46 -0.05 6.01
CA ARG A 3 23.84 0.27 6.42
C ARG A 3 24.33 1.65 5.91
N MET A 4 23.93 2.05 4.70
CA MET A 4 24.32 3.35 4.13
C MET A 4 23.60 4.50 4.82
N ILE A 5 22.30 4.32 5.13
CA ILE A 5 21.51 5.28 5.90
C ILE A 5 22.14 5.44 7.28
N GLU A 6 22.33 4.35 8.01
CA GLU A 6 22.94 4.36 9.35
C GLU A 6 24.33 4.99 9.34
N ALA A 7 25.18 4.63 8.36
CA ALA A 7 26.49 5.25 8.20
C ALA A 7 26.38 6.77 7.98
N SER A 8 25.44 7.23 7.15
CA SER A 8 25.23 8.67 6.90
C SER A 8 24.71 9.43 8.13
N GLN A 9 24.09 8.74 9.10
CA GLN A 9 23.65 9.38 10.35
C GLN A 9 24.83 9.63 11.30
N THR A 10 25.84 8.75 11.30
CA THR A 10 27.04 8.87 12.14
C THR A 10 28.16 9.65 11.45
N ASP A 11 28.30 9.49 10.13
CA ASP A 11 29.29 10.13 9.27
C ASP A 11 28.58 10.70 8.02
N PRO A 12 28.05 11.93 8.11
CA PRO A 12 27.33 12.57 7.01
C PRO A 12 28.15 12.63 5.72
N ILE A 13 27.48 12.42 4.58
CA ILE A 13 28.13 12.38 3.26
C ILE A 13 28.58 13.78 2.88
N TRP A 14 29.83 13.90 2.47
CA TRP A 14 30.45 15.16 2.07
C TRP A 14 30.30 15.38 0.57
N VAL A 15 29.78 16.54 0.19
CA VAL A 15 29.70 16.98 -1.21
C VAL A 15 30.25 18.39 -1.36
N PRO A 16 31.00 18.66 -2.44
CA PRO A 16 31.43 20.02 -2.76
C PRO A 16 30.19 20.90 -3.01
N SER A 17 30.08 22.05 -2.35
CA SER A 17 28.99 22.98 -2.68
C SER A 17 29.24 23.68 -4.02
N PRO A 18 28.24 23.76 -4.92
CA PRO A 18 28.39 24.48 -6.18
C PRO A 18 28.76 25.96 -5.93
N GLY A 19 29.94 26.36 -6.40
CA GLY A 19 30.41 27.76 -6.31
C GLY A 19 31.01 28.19 -4.97
N ALA A 20 31.15 27.29 -4.00
CA ALA A 20 31.82 27.57 -2.73
C ALA A 20 33.13 26.75 -2.60
N THR A 21 34.10 27.27 -1.85
CA THR A 21 35.29 26.52 -1.43
C THR A 21 35.00 25.56 -0.26
N GLU A 22 33.74 25.49 0.17
CA GLU A 22 33.29 24.74 1.34
C GLU A 22 32.55 23.46 0.93
N PHE A 23 32.58 22.47 1.80
CA PHE A 23 31.85 21.23 1.63
C PHE A 23 30.53 21.29 2.42
N SER A 24 29.45 20.87 1.78
CA SER A 24 28.19 20.58 2.45
C SER A 24 28.15 19.13 2.91
N ARG A 25 27.43 18.88 4.01
CA ARG A 25 27.20 17.54 4.52
C ARG A 25 25.71 17.24 4.57
N PHE A 26 25.31 16.08 4.09
CA PHE A 26 23.93 15.62 4.19
C PHE A 26 23.85 14.22 4.79
N ARG A 27 22.69 13.91 5.37
CA ARG A 27 22.36 12.57 5.89
C ARG A 27 21.24 12.01 5.04
N LEU A 28 21.29 10.71 4.81
CA LEU A 28 20.23 10.00 4.11
C LEU A 28 19.13 9.67 5.10
N PHE A 29 17.90 10.03 4.76
CA PHE A 29 16.70 9.58 5.44
C PHE A 29 15.83 8.86 4.42
N VAL A 30 15.16 7.79 4.85
CA VAL A 30 14.05 7.24 4.06
C VAL A 30 12.88 8.18 4.30
N ASN A 31 12.44 8.85 3.24
CA ASN A 31 11.32 9.79 3.31
C ASN A 31 9.98 9.05 3.34
N ASP A 32 9.84 8.04 2.49
CA ASP A 32 8.66 7.21 2.30
C ASP A 32 9.05 5.92 1.56
N ALA A 33 8.14 4.95 1.57
CA ALA A 33 8.18 3.75 0.74
C ALA A 33 6.94 3.71 -0.15
N ASP A 34 7.03 4.46 -1.25
CA ASP A 34 6.03 4.44 -2.31
C ASP A 34 6.08 3.10 -3.03
N ALA A 35 5.02 2.31 -2.90
CA ALA A 35 4.90 1.01 -3.52
C ALA A 35 3.42 0.63 -3.67
N ASP A 36 3.15 -0.47 -4.36
CA ASP A 36 1.79 -0.98 -4.45
C ASP A 36 1.30 -1.50 -3.09
N ASN A 37 -0.01 -1.64 -2.95
CA ASN A 37 -0.61 -2.07 -1.68
C ASN A 37 -0.08 -3.42 -1.14
N PRO A 38 0.15 -4.45 -1.98
CA PRO A 38 0.83 -5.69 -1.59
C PRO A 38 2.23 -5.49 -1.02
N MET A 39 3.11 -4.76 -1.72
CA MET A 39 4.48 -4.53 -1.27
C MET A 39 4.51 -3.73 0.03
N GLN A 40 3.70 -2.67 0.15
CA GLN A 40 3.55 -1.92 1.40
C GLN A 40 3.04 -2.80 2.56
N SER A 41 2.15 -3.76 2.28
CA SER A 41 1.70 -4.73 3.29
C SER A 41 2.83 -5.66 3.73
N GLU A 42 3.69 -6.07 2.80
CA GLU A 42 4.84 -6.93 3.08
C GLU A 42 5.88 -6.20 3.94
N GLU A 43 6.24 -4.96 3.58
CA GLU A 43 7.19 -4.12 4.33
C GLU A 43 6.73 -3.87 5.79
N CYS A 44 5.42 -3.79 6.01
CA CYS A 44 4.82 -3.62 7.34
C CYS A 44 4.80 -4.91 8.17
N GLY A 45 5.19 -6.06 7.62
CA GLY A 45 5.03 -7.35 8.29
C GLY A 45 3.56 -7.70 8.57
N HIS A 46 2.64 -7.28 7.70
CA HIS A 46 1.21 -7.43 7.88
C HIS A 46 0.69 -8.75 7.27
N ILE A 47 -0.21 -9.45 7.99
CA ILE A 47 -0.74 -10.76 7.58
C ILE A 47 -1.72 -10.73 6.41
N GLY A 48 -2.24 -9.55 6.04
CA GLY A 48 -3.31 -9.42 5.06
C GLY A 48 -4.70 -9.66 5.66
N SER A 49 -5.65 -10.06 4.83
CA SER A 49 -7.06 -10.24 5.22
C SER A 49 -7.33 -11.46 6.12
N ASN A 50 -6.31 -12.26 6.43
CA ASN A 50 -6.45 -13.51 7.19
C ASN A 50 -6.24 -13.32 8.72
N GLY A 51 -5.91 -12.11 9.16
CA GLY A 51 -5.75 -11.78 10.58
C GLY A 51 -7.02 -11.19 11.18
N ASN A 52 -7.11 -11.20 12.50
CA ASN A 52 -8.13 -10.45 13.23
C ASN A 52 -7.98 -8.94 12.97
N TYR A 53 -6.74 -8.46 12.76
CA TYR A 53 -6.47 -7.07 12.46
C TYR A 53 -5.89 -6.91 11.05
N ASP A 54 -6.74 -6.54 10.09
CA ASP A 54 -6.52 -6.62 8.65
C ASP A 54 -5.99 -5.32 8.01
N CYS A 55 -5.66 -4.32 8.83
CA CYS A 55 -5.01 -3.08 8.40
C CYS A 55 -3.52 -3.09 8.77
N ARG A 56 -2.68 -2.72 7.79
CA ARG A 56 -1.23 -2.56 7.98
C ARG A 56 -0.81 -1.32 8.79
N ARG A 57 -1.73 -0.34 8.93
CA ARG A 57 -1.47 0.96 9.57
C ARG A 57 -2.02 1.10 10.97
N CYS A 58 -3.12 0.41 11.28
CA CYS A 58 -3.74 0.46 12.61
C CYS A 58 -4.30 -0.90 13.02
N ARG A 59 -4.75 -1.03 14.26
CA ARG A 59 -5.38 -2.23 14.83
C ARG A 59 -6.87 -2.32 14.50
N ARG A 60 -7.25 -1.97 13.26
CA ARG A 60 -8.61 -2.12 12.79
C ARG A 60 -8.97 -3.59 12.59
N GLY A 61 -10.13 -3.99 13.11
CA GLY A 61 -10.63 -5.35 13.05
C GLY A 61 -11.08 -5.86 14.42
N GLY A 62 -10.62 -7.05 14.78
CA GLY A 62 -11.06 -7.86 15.91
C GLY A 62 -11.48 -9.25 15.44
N SER A 63 -11.91 -10.09 16.38
CA SER A 63 -12.51 -11.39 16.03
C SER A 63 -13.71 -11.19 15.11
N GLU A 64 -14.01 -12.17 14.26
CA GLU A 64 -15.19 -12.13 13.39
C GLU A 64 -16.48 -11.88 14.20
N ALA A 65 -16.60 -12.54 15.36
CA ALA A 65 -17.71 -12.34 16.29
C ALA A 65 -17.83 -10.90 16.80
N PHE A 66 -16.72 -10.21 17.06
CA PHE A 66 -16.75 -8.80 17.44
C PHE A 66 -17.13 -7.90 16.26
N ARG A 67 -16.56 -8.13 15.07
CA ARG A 67 -16.77 -7.30 13.88
C ARG A 67 -18.23 -7.24 13.40
N VAL A 68 -19.05 -8.24 13.76
CA VAL A 68 -20.48 -8.30 13.42
C VAL A 68 -21.39 -7.72 14.51
N THR A 69 -20.84 -7.28 15.66
CA THR A 69 -21.59 -6.49 16.64
C THR A 69 -21.77 -5.05 16.16
N ASP A 70 -22.75 -4.33 16.69
CA ASP A 70 -22.96 -2.91 16.37
C ASP A 70 -21.71 -2.08 16.67
N GLU A 71 -21.12 -2.25 17.86
CA GLU A 71 -19.88 -1.57 18.26
C GLU A 71 -18.73 -1.91 17.33
N GLY A 72 -18.50 -3.21 17.07
CA GLY A 72 -17.40 -3.65 16.22
C GLY A 72 -17.54 -3.20 14.78
N TYR A 73 -18.77 -3.16 14.25
CA TYR A 73 -19.05 -2.67 12.90
C TYR A 73 -18.84 -1.15 12.80
N HIS A 74 -19.34 -0.37 13.76
CA HIS A 74 -19.13 1.09 13.81
C HIS A 74 -17.64 1.45 13.86
N ARG A 75 -16.84 0.69 14.63
CA ARG A 75 -15.39 0.88 14.70
C ARG A 75 -14.64 0.62 13.39
N LEU A 76 -15.28 0.07 12.35
CA LEU A 76 -14.63 -0.14 11.05
C LEU A 76 -14.57 1.13 10.19
N PHE A 77 -15.34 2.16 10.53
CA PHE A 77 -15.39 3.45 9.82
C PHE A 77 -14.26 4.39 10.23
N GLU A 78 -13.56 4.08 11.31
CA GLU A 78 -12.51 4.93 11.87
C GLU A 78 -11.18 4.16 11.98
N ALA A 79 -10.09 4.88 11.81
CA ALA A 79 -8.74 4.46 12.10
C ALA A 79 -8.63 4.19 13.60
N GLN A 80 -8.12 3.01 13.92
CA GLN A 80 -7.96 2.57 15.30
C GLN A 80 -6.53 2.86 15.77
N GLU A 81 -6.12 2.24 16.89
CA GLU A 81 -4.76 2.41 17.43
C GLU A 81 -3.71 2.20 16.33
N PRO A 82 -2.83 3.19 16.07
CA PRO A 82 -1.82 3.08 15.03
C PRO A 82 -0.84 1.96 15.35
N ARG A 83 -0.34 1.30 14.31
CA ARG A 83 0.78 0.37 14.40
C ARG A 83 2.09 1.13 14.26
N SER A 84 3.16 0.54 14.77
CA SER A 84 4.52 1.04 14.58
C SER A 84 5.49 -0.10 14.24
N ALA A 85 6.56 0.24 13.52
CA ALA A 85 7.66 -0.66 13.23
C ALA A 85 8.20 -1.35 14.50
N LYS A 86 8.29 -0.62 15.61
CA LYS A 86 8.77 -1.11 16.90
C LYS A 86 7.86 -2.18 17.50
N GLU A 87 6.55 -1.95 17.47
CA GLU A 87 5.57 -2.93 17.96
C GLU A 87 5.53 -4.16 17.07
N THR A 88 5.51 -3.96 15.75
CA THR A 88 5.56 -5.06 14.77
C THR A 88 6.82 -5.91 14.98
N LEU A 89 8.00 -5.29 15.13
CA LEU A 89 9.25 -6.01 15.41
C LEU A 89 9.18 -6.78 16.73
N SER A 90 8.54 -6.22 17.76
CA SER A 90 8.37 -6.89 19.05
C SER A 90 7.48 -8.14 18.92
N GLU A 91 6.41 -8.07 18.12
CA GLU A 91 5.56 -9.22 17.83
C GLU A 91 6.29 -10.28 16.99
N VAL A 92 7.06 -9.86 15.97
CA VAL A 92 7.89 -10.77 15.17
C VAL A 92 8.92 -11.50 16.05
N LYS A 93 9.57 -10.79 16.98
CA LYS A 93 10.50 -11.40 17.96
C LYS A 93 9.81 -12.44 18.83
N ALA A 94 8.60 -12.16 19.30
CA ALA A 94 7.83 -13.11 20.09
C ALA A 94 7.40 -14.35 19.27
N GLN A 95 7.08 -14.17 17.98
CA GLN A 95 6.81 -15.30 17.07
C GLN A 95 8.05 -16.18 16.87
N VAL A 96 9.24 -15.59 16.71
CA VAL A 96 10.52 -16.34 16.63
C VAL A 96 10.79 -17.13 17.92
N GLN A 97 10.51 -16.54 19.09
CA GLN A 97 10.63 -17.24 20.37
C GLN A 97 9.67 -18.45 20.47
N LEU A 98 8.42 -18.29 20.00
CA LEU A 98 7.47 -19.39 19.92
C LEU A 98 7.92 -20.48 18.94
N ALA A 99 8.51 -20.09 17.80
CA ALA A 99 9.01 -21.02 16.79
C ALA A 99 10.10 -21.96 17.34
N CYS A 100 10.95 -21.45 18.25
CA CYS A 100 11.98 -22.25 18.93
C CYS A 100 11.43 -23.42 19.76
N HIS A 101 10.14 -23.41 20.11
CA HIS A 101 9.47 -24.53 20.79
C HIS A 101 8.94 -25.61 19.83
N GLY A 102 9.02 -25.41 18.52
CA GLY A 102 8.65 -26.38 17.49
C GLY A 102 7.14 -26.54 17.22
N VAL A 103 6.29 -25.74 17.86
CA VAL A 103 4.82 -25.82 17.76
C VAL A 103 4.29 -24.75 16.81
N ALA A 104 4.08 -25.12 15.54
CA ALA A 104 3.64 -24.18 14.50
C ALA A 104 2.29 -23.52 14.83
N LYS A 105 1.38 -24.26 15.50
CA LYS A 105 0.06 -23.74 15.89
C LYS A 105 0.16 -22.49 16.79
N HIS A 106 1.12 -22.45 17.71
CA HIS A 106 1.28 -21.28 18.59
C HIS A 106 1.70 -20.04 17.80
N VAL A 107 2.58 -20.22 16.81
CA VAL A 107 3.00 -19.13 15.92
C VAL A 107 1.82 -18.65 15.07
N SER A 108 1.11 -19.57 14.38
CA SER A 108 -0.01 -19.21 13.52
C SER A 108 -1.15 -18.55 14.29
N THR A 109 -1.47 -19.03 15.50
CA THR A 109 -2.47 -18.39 16.37
C THR A 109 -2.06 -16.96 16.73
N ARG A 110 -0.81 -16.74 17.17
CA ARG A 110 -0.33 -15.38 17.49
C ARG A 110 -0.33 -14.46 16.27
N GLN A 111 0.02 -14.98 15.08
CA GLN A 111 -0.04 -14.23 13.83
C GLN A 111 -1.47 -13.76 13.52
N THR A 112 -2.46 -14.66 13.62
CA THR A 112 -3.86 -14.32 13.43
C THR A 112 -4.36 -13.31 14.48
N ASP A 113 -4.02 -13.54 15.75
CA ASP A 113 -4.49 -12.71 16.86
C ASP A 113 -3.96 -11.28 16.78
N THR A 114 -2.70 -11.10 16.37
CA THR A 114 -2.02 -9.79 16.31
C THR A 114 -2.15 -9.09 14.95
N GLY A 115 -2.49 -9.84 13.90
CA GLY A 115 -2.45 -9.36 12.52
C GLY A 115 -1.02 -9.18 11.94
N VAL A 116 0.00 -9.66 12.65
CA VAL A 116 1.42 -9.52 12.25
C VAL A 116 1.92 -10.84 11.69
N LYS A 117 2.40 -10.83 10.45
CA LYS A 117 3.10 -11.95 9.81
C LYS A 117 4.07 -11.39 8.78
N ASP A 118 5.33 -11.36 9.14
CA ASP A 118 6.41 -10.84 8.32
C ASP A 118 6.97 -11.92 7.39
N SER A 119 6.84 -11.74 6.07
CA SER A 119 7.26 -12.73 5.06
C SER A 119 8.77 -13.05 5.14
N TYR A 120 9.58 -12.02 5.36
CA TYR A 120 11.03 -12.14 5.49
C TYR A 120 11.41 -13.03 6.67
N THR A 121 10.88 -12.73 7.86
CA THR A 121 11.16 -13.48 9.09
C THR A 121 10.45 -14.84 9.08
N GLN A 122 9.34 -15.00 8.34
CA GLN A 122 8.62 -16.27 8.23
C GLN A 122 9.52 -17.41 7.72
N HIS A 123 10.43 -17.13 6.79
CA HIS A 123 11.42 -18.11 6.33
C HIS A 123 12.23 -18.70 7.49
N TRP A 124 12.71 -17.83 8.39
CA TRP A 124 13.49 -18.23 9.56
C TRP A 124 12.63 -18.93 10.61
N ILE A 125 11.39 -18.48 10.81
CA ILE A 125 10.41 -19.15 11.68
C ILE A 125 10.20 -20.61 11.24
N ASP A 126 9.99 -20.84 9.95
CA ASP A 126 9.76 -22.19 9.41
C ASP A 126 10.99 -23.09 9.60
N MET A 127 12.19 -22.53 9.41
CA MET A 127 13.45 -23.22 9.68
C MET A 127 13.61 -23.57 11.16
N LEU A 128 13.34 -22.64 12.08
CA LEU A 128 13.42 -22.86 13.52
C LEU A 128 12.42 -23.93 13.99
N LEU A 129 11.19 -23.90 13.46
CA LEU A 129 10.17 -24.91 13.74
C LEU A 129 10.65 -26.30 13.30
N LYS A 130 11.26 -26.41 12.13
CA LYS A 130 11.83 -27.67 11.61
C LYS A 130 12.98 -28.15 12.50
N ARG A 131 13.94 -27.26 12.79
CA ARG A 131 15.13 -27.57 13.61
C ARG A 131 14.76 -28.01 15.02
N ALA A 132 13.78 -27.35 15.66
CA ALA A 132 13.27 -27.74 16.98
C ALA A 132 12.71 -29.18 16.99
N ARG A 133 11.97 -29.56 15.95
CA ARG A 133 11.41 -30.91 15.81
C ARG A 133 12.50 -31.95 15.56
N GLU A 134 13.49 -31.63 14.72
CA GLU A 134 14.63 -32.51 14.44
C GLU A 134 15.47 -32.76 15.69
N LEU A 135 15.78 -31.73 16.48
CA LEU A 135 16.50 -31.87 17.74
C LEU A 135 15.74 -32.73 18.75
N LYS A 136 14.41 -32.56 18.83
CA LYS A 136 13.56 -33.37 19.71
C LYS A 136 13.44 -34.82 19.23
N ALA A 137 13.44 -35.05 17.93
CA ALA A 137 13.42 -36.39 17.34
C ALA A 137 14.74 -37.13 17.54
N ALA A 138 15.87 -36.43 17.40
CA ALA A 138 17.22 -36.95 17.61
C ALA A 138 17.47 -37.34 19.07
N ASN A 139 16.91 -36.57 20.03
CA ASN A 139 16.99 -36.92 21.44
C ASN A 139 15.68 -36.62 22.18
N ARG A 140 14.87 -37.67 22.36
CA ARG A 140 13.54 -37.57 22.99
C ARG A 140 13.58 -37.20 24.48
N SER A 141 14.70 -37.43 25.19
CA SER A 141 14.81 -37.10 26.61
C SER A 141 15.10 -35.61 26.87
N ARG A 142 15.61 -34.87 25.89
CA ARG A 142 15.82 -33.41 26.01
C ARG A 142 14.49 -32.70 26.26
N SER A 143 14.45 -31.76 27.20
CA SER A 143 13.26 -30.93 27.40
C SER A 143 13.01 -30.02 26.18
N LYS A 144 11.77 -29.56 25.99
CA LYS A 144 11.48 -28.61 24.91
C LYS A 144 12.12 -27.25 25.19
N GLU A 145 12.24 -26.92 26.46
CA GLU A 145 12.79 -25.69 27.01
C GLU A 145 14.29 -25.61 26.73
N ASP A 146 15.04 -26.71 26.90
CA ASP A 146 16.48 -26.75 26.57
C ASP A 146 16.73 -26.57 25.06
N ILE A 147 15.89 -27.19 24.23
CA ILE A 147 15.96 -27.03 22.77
C ILE A 147 15.63 -25.59 22.39
N ALA A 148 14.57 -25.03 22.97
CA ALA A 148 14.17 -23.66 22.71
C ALA A 148 15.26 -22.67 23.13
N LYS A 149 15.94 -22.90 24.26
CA LYS A 149 17.07 -22.09 24.71
C LYS A 149 18.25 -22.15 23.75
N GLU A 150 18.68 -23.35 23.34
CA GLU A 150 19.75 -23.53 22.34
C GLU A 150 19.42 -22.78 21.03
N LEU A 151 18.19 -22.89 20.54
CA LEU A 151 17.77 -22.19 19.34
C LEU A 151 17.72 -20.68 19.53
N MET A 152 17.27 -20.20 20.70
CA MET A 152 17.25 -18.77 21.00
C MET A 152 18.66 -18.18 21.11
N GLU A 153 19.64 -18.92 21.62
CA GLU A 153 21.05 -18.50 21.60
C GLU A 153 21.55 -18.31 20.17
N TRP A 154 21.21 -19.25 19.27
CA TRP A 154 21.51 -19.11 17.84
C TRP A 154 20.79 -17.91 17.21
N VAL A 155 19.53 -17.65 17.56
CA VAL A 155 18.77 -16.48 17.09
C VAL A 155 19.45 -15.18 17.53
N ILE A 156 19.90 -15.07 18.78
CA ILE A 156 20.59 -13.89 19.29
C ILE A 156 21.87 -13.63 18.50
N GLN A 157 22.65 -14.67 18.20
CA GLN A 157 23.88 -14.57 17.42
C GLN A 157 23.66 -14.18 15.95
N ASN A 158 22.46 -14.41 15.41
CA ASN A 158 22.15 -14.22 13.99
C ASN A 158 21.02 -13.19 13.75
N GLY A 159 20.66 -12.40 14.77
CA GLY A 159 19.46 -11.55 14.75
C GLY A 159 19.40 -10.58 13.56
N ASP A 160 20.54 -10.05 13.14
CA ASP A 160 20.64 -9.11 12.01
C ASP A 160 20.15 -9.70 10.67
N ASN A 161 20.22 -11.02 10.51
CA ASN A 161 19.76 -11.72 9.31
C ASN A 161 18.34 -12.26 9.45
N ILE A 162 17.87 -12.45 10.68
CA ILE A 162 16.58 -13.10 10.95
C ILE A 162 15.43 -12.11 10.82
N TYR A 163 15.63 -10.89 11.32
CA TYR A 163 14.56 -9.90 11.39
C TYR A 163 14.54 -8.98 10.16
N ASN A 164 13.34 -8.68 9.68
CA ASN A 164 13.14 -7.75 8.56
C ASN A 164 13.89 -6.43 8.79
N PRO A 165 14.80 -6.02 7.87
CA PRO A 165 15.54 -4.78 7.98
C PRO A 165 14.64 -3.53 8.00
N PHE A 166 13.50 -3.52 7.30
CA PHE A 166 12.58 -2.38 7.24
C PHE A 166 12.02 -2.00 8.63
N LEU A 167 11.79 -2.99 9.49
CA LEU A 167 11.32 -2.77 10.86
C LEU A 167 12.41 -2.22 11.80
N GLN A 168 13.64 -2.07 11.30
CA GLN A 168 14.82 -1.70 12.08
C GLN A 168 15.55 -0.47 11.52
N VAL A 169 15.04 0.15 10.45
CA VAL A 169 15.67 1.35 9.88
C VAL A 169 15.33 2.56 10.76
N PRO A 170 16.32 3.27 11.33
CA PRO A 170 16.05 4.47 12.12
C PRO A 170 15.35 5.55 11.27
N GLY A 171 14.30 6.14 11.83
CA GLY A 171 13.55 7.22 11.18
C GLY A 171 12.53 6.76 10.13
N PHE A 172 12.39 5.45 9.90
CA PHE A 172 11.41 4.89 8.99
C PHE A 172 10.47 3.95 9.73
N ASP A 173 9.17 4.13 9.52
CA ASP A 173 8.12 3.27 10.06
C ASP A 173 7.18 2.82 8.95
N PRO A 174 7.28 1.59 8.43
CA PRO A 174 6.46 1.13 7.31
C PRO A 174 4.96 1.35 7.52
N SER A 175 4.45 1.25 8.75
CA SER A 175 3.02 1.44 9.06
C SER A 175 2.56 2.89 8.91
N ARG A 176 3.49 3.84 8.87
CA ARG A 176 3.23 5.29 8.75
C ARG A 176 3.84 5.90 7.49
N ASP A 177 4.91 5.29 6.96
CA ASP A 177 5.74 5.76 5.85
C ASP A 177 5.35 5.15 4.49
N THR A 178 4.23 4.43 4.45
CA THR A 178 3.64 3.88 3.23
C THR A 178 2.31 4.57 2.94
N PRO A 179 2.34 5.80 2.36
CA PRO A 179 1.13 6.58 2.12
C PRO A 179 0.17 5.84 1.19
N ILE A 180 -1.09 6.26 1.23
CA ILE A 180 -2.14 5.76 0.34
C ILE A 180 -1.77 6.08 -1.10
N GLU A 181 -1.58 5.01 -1.87
CA GLU A 181 -1.28 5.12 -3.29
C GLU A 181 -2.60 5.24 -4.09
N VAL A 182 -2.71 6.31 -4.87
CA VAL A 182 -3.94 6.75 -5.56
C VAL A 182 -4.42 5.74 -6.60
N LEU A 183 -3.51 5.17 -7.40
CA LEU A 183 -3.86 4.20 -8.44
C LEU A 183 -4.46 2.93 -7.83
N HIS A 184 -3.79 2.32 -6.86
CA HIS A 184 -4.14 1.05 -6.26
C HIS A 184 -5.27 1.17 -5.27
N THR A 185 -5.32 2.25 -4.49
CA THR A 185 -6.33 2.41 -3.43
C THR A 185 -7.60 3.07 -3.98
N ILE A 186 -7.47 4.15 -4.74
CA ILE A 186 -8.61 4.91 -5.24
C ILE A 186 -9.14 4.30 -6.54
N LEU A 187 -8.33 4.27 -7.61
CA LEU A 187 -8.81 3.83 -8.93
C LEU A 187 -9.10 2.32 -8.98
N LEU A 188 -8.10 1.49 -8.64
CA LEU A 188 -8.20 0.02 -8.61
C LEU A 188 -8.82 -0.53 -7.32
N GLY A 189 -9.29 0.34 -6.44
CA GLY A 189 -10.02 0.02 -5.23
C GLY A 189 -11.41 0.65 -5.23
N VAL A 190 -11.53 1.83 -4.65
CA VAL A 190 -12.81 2.56 -4.46
C VAL A 190 -13.62 2.64 -5.76
N VAL A 191 -13.04 3.21 -6.82
CA VAL A 191 -13.71 3.41 -8.11
C VAL A 191 -14.06 2.07 -8.75
N LYS A 192 -13.14 1.11 -8.73
CA LYS A 192 -13.40 -0.26 -9.22
C LYS A 192 -14.56 -0.94 -8.49
N TYR A 193 -14.67 -0.78 -7.17
CA TYR A 193 -15.78 -1.34 -6.39
C TYR A 193 -17.11 -0.69 -6.73
N GLY A 194 -17.14 0.65 -6.79
CA GLY A 194 -18.31 1.42 -7.20
C GLY A 194 -18.75 1.09 -8.63
N TRP A 195 -17.80 0.98 -9.56
CA TRP A 195 -18.03 0.55 -10.94
C TRP A 195 -18.66 -0.83 -11.01
N HIS A 196 -18.06 -1.83 -10.33
CA HIS A 196 -18.59 -3.19 -10.35
C HIS A 196 -20.03 -3.27 -9.83
N MET A 197 -20.32 -2.60 -8.71
CA MET A 197 -21.67 -2.52 -8.14
C MET A 197 -22.66 -1.78 -9.06
N THR A 198 -22.17 -0.82 -9.84
CA THR A 198 -22.97 -0.05 -10.78
C THR A 198 -23.30 -0.86 -12.02
N HIS A 199 -22.30 -1.26 -12.80
CA HIS A 199 -22.52 -1.90 -14.11
C HIS A 199 -23.22 -3.25 -14.00
N THR A 200 -23.00 -4.00 -12.92
CA THR A 200 -23.66 -5.30 -12.69
C THR A 200 -25.14 -5.13 -12.35
N SER A 201 -25.57 -3.94 -11.93
CA SER A 201 -26.99 -3.65 -11.63
C SER A 201 -27.77 -3.10 -12.82
N LEU A 202 -27.11 -2.76 -13.92
CA LEU A 202 -27.74 -2.19 -15.12
C LEU A 202 -28.16 -3.30 -16.09
N SER A 203 -29.35 -3.18 -16.68
CA SER A 203 -29.76 -4.01 -17.82
C SER A 203 -28.87 -3.76 -19.05
N GLU A 204 -28.95 -4.63 -20.06
CA GLU A 204 -28.20 -4.43 -21.31
C GLU A 204 -28.62 -3.13 -22.02
N GLU A 205 -29.90 -2.76 -21.97
CA GLU A 205 -30.41 -1.51 -22.53
C GLU A 205 -29.87 -0.29 -21.76
N GLN A 206 -29.89 -0.34 -20.43
CA GLN A 206 -29.38 0.74 -19.58
C GLN A 206 -27.87 0.92 -19.75
N GLN A 207 -27.11 -0.18 -19.80
CA GLN A 207 -25.70 -0.12 -20.15
C GLN A 207 -25.55 0.53 -21.53
N SER A 208 -26.37 0.14 -22.52
CA SER A 208 -26.24 0.66 -23.90
C SER A 208 -26.41 2.17 -23.94
N ILE A 209 -27.38 2.68 -23.19
CA ILE A 209 -27.59 4.12 -23.00
C ILE A 209 -26.37 4.76 -22.32
N PHE A 210 -25.86 4.19 -21.22
CA PHE A 210 -24.69 4.72 -20.51
C PHE A 210 -23.48 4.87 -21.43
N PHE A 211 -23.13 3.82 -22.18
CA PHE A 211 -21.94 3.85 -23.04
C PHE A 211 -22.12 4.72 -24.28
N LEU A 212 -23.34 4.85 -24.82
CA LEU A 212 -23.63 5.80 -25.87
C LEU A 212 -23.47 7.26 -25.39
N ARG A 213 -24.01 7.57 -24.21
CA ARG A 213 -23.84 8.89 -23.57
C ARG A 213 -22.36 9.17 -23.31
N LEU A 214 -21.64 8.17 -22.78
CA LEU A 214 -20.21 8.25 -22.50
C LEU A 214 -19.37 8.53 -23.75
N GLN A 215 -19.65 7.85 -24.87
CA GLN A 215 -18.98 8.08 -26.16
C GLN A 215 -19.18 9.50 -26.70
N SER A 216 -20.31 10.12 -26.35
CA SER A 216 -20.72 11.45 -26.81
C SER A 216 -20.18 12.58 -25.94
N SER A 217 -19.40 12.27 -24.90
CA SER A 217 -18.84 13.28 -24.00
C SER A 217 -17.85 14.19 -24.73
N SER A 218 -17.96 15.50 -24.52
CA SER A 218 -16.80 16.36 -24.72
C SER A 218 -15.75 16.04 -23.67
N ILE A 219 -14.50 15.90 -24.12
CA ILE A 219 -13.33 15.70 -23.26
C ILE A 219 -12.51 16.99 -23.13
N ASP A 220 -13.04 18.11 -23.61
CA ASP A 220 -12.35 19.40 -23.55
C ASP A 220 -12.06 19.77 -22.09
N GLY A 221 -10.81 20.11 -21.80
CA GLY A 221 -10.35 20.40 -20.44
C GLY A 221 -10.07 19.18 -19.56
N LEU A 222 -10.31 17.94 -20.03
CA LEU A 222 -9.97 16.73 -19.31
C LEU A 222 -8.60 16.19 -19.74
N THR A 223 -7.79 15.75 -18.77
CA THR A 223 -6.50 15.10 -19.04
C THR A 223 -6.67 13.60 -19.30
N ILE A 224 -7.52 13.25 -20.28
CA ILE A 224 -7.81 11.86 -20.69
C ILE A 224 -7.74 11.73 -22.23
N PRO A 225 -7.43 10.55 -22.78
CA PRO A 225 -7.52 10.34 -24.23
C PRO A 225 -9.00 10.36 -24.69
N PRO A 226 -9.23 10.31 -26.02
CA PRO A 226 -10.55 10.03 -26.57
C PRO A 226 -11.17 8.78 -25.96
N ILE A 227 -12.39 8.92 -25.45
CA ILE A 227 -13.12 7.84 -24.80
C ILE A 227 -13.50 6.79 -25.84
N ARG A 228 -13.09 5.54 -25.60
CA ARG A 228 -13.43 4.38 -26.43
C ARG A 228 -14.53 3.58 -25.75
N ALA A 229 -15.77 4.05 -25.83
CA ALA A 229 -16.88 3.45 -25.07
C ALA A 229 -17.13 1.98 -25.41
N SER A 230 -16.94 1.58 -26.67
CA SER A 230 -17.04 0.17 -27.10
C SER A 230 -16.00 -0.72 -26.41
N TYR A 231 -14.78 -0.23 -26.23
CA TYR A 231 -13.74 -0.94 -25.47
C TYR A 231 -14.13 -1.04 -23.99
N LEU A 232 -14.57 0.07 -23.39
CA LEU A 232 -14.99 0.09 -21.99
C LEU A 232 -16.17 -0.86 -21.73
N TRP A 233 -17.11 -0.96 -22.68
CA TRP A 233 -18.20 -1.94 -22.67
C TRP A 233 -17.67 -3.37 -22.66
N GLN A 234 -16.85 -3.70 -23.67
CA GLN A 234 -16.35 -5.05 -23.90
C GLN A 234 -15.52 -5.55 -22.70
N TYR A 235 -14.70 -4.67 -22.13
CA TYR A 235 -13.77 -4.99 -21.05
C TYR A 235 -14.19 -4.46 -19.68
N ARG A 236 -15.48 -4.18 -19.46
CA ARG A 236 -16.02 -3.60 -18.21
C ARG A 236 -15.64 -4.33 -16.91
N ASN A 237 -15.26 -5.60 -17.00
CA ASN A 237 -14.79 -6.41 -15.87
C ASN A 237 -13.27 -6.37 -15.62
N SER A 238 -12.48 -5.87 -16.59
CA SER A 238 -11.02 -5.96 -16.61
C SER A 238 -10.36 -4.62 -16.94
N LEU A 239 -11.00 -3.51 -16.55
CA LEU A 239 -10.46 -2.17 -16.73
C LEU A 239 -9.21 -1.93 -15.86
N ILE A 240 -8.31 -1.08 -16.35
CA ILE A 240 -7.10 -0.65 -15.63
C ILE A 240 -7.24 0.81 -15.15
N GLY A 241 -6.25 1.30 -14.39
CA GLY A 241 -6.28 2.63 -13.77
C GLY A 241 -6.67 3.76 -14.71
N LYS A 242 -6.08 3.79 -15.91
CA LYS A 242 -6.41 4.78 -16.95
C LYS A 242 -7.90 4.81 -17.30
N GLN A 243 -8.53 3.66 -17.52
CA GLN A 243 -9.97 3.61 -17.85
C GLN A 243 -10.84 3.93 -16.64
N PHE A 244 -10.43 3.54 -15.43
CA PHE A 244 -11.13 3.97 -14.22
C PHE A 244 -11.05 5.48 -14.02
N LYS A 245 -9.94 6.12 -14.38
CA LYS A 245 -9.80 7.59 -14.37
C LYS A 245 -10.72 8.27 -15.38
N GLU A 246 -10.92 7.67 -16.57
CA GLU A 246 -11.90 8.13 -17.57
C GLU A 246 -13.33 8.02 -17.02
N ILE A 247 -13.70 6.87 -16.46
CA ILE A 247 -15.02 6.63 -15.88
C ILE A 247 -15.27 7.55 -14.68
N LEU A 248 -14.32 7.69 -13.77
CA LEU A 248 -14.43 8.55 -12.59
C LEU A 248 -14.78 10.00 -12.96
N GLN A 249 -14.13 10.55 -13.98
CA GLN A 249 -14.34 11.94 -14.40
C GLN A 249 -15.67 12.17 -15.11
N THR A 250 -16.24 11.14 -15.73
CA THR A 250 -17.37 11.31 -16.66
C THR A 250 -18.65 10.62 -16.25
N ALA A 251 -18.58 9.55 -15.45
CA ALA A 251 -19.73 8.68 -15.18
C ALA A 251 -20.89 9.39 -14.46
N VAL A 252 -20.60 10.31 -13.54
CA VAL A 252 -21.64 11.05 -12.80
C VAL A 252 -22.57 11.82 -13.74
N PHE A 253 -22.07 12.29 -14.89
CA PHE A 253 -22.85 13.00 -15.89
C PHE A 253 -23.71 12.10 -16.77
N HIS A 254 -23.54 10.77 -16.69
CA HIS A 254 -24.20 9.82 -17.60
C HIS A 254 -25.08 8.79 -16.90
N LEU A 255 -24.88 8.61 -15.58
CA LEU A 255 -25.58 7.63 -14.76
C LEU A 255 -26.95 8.10 -14.25
N TYR A 256 -27.29 9.38 -14.42
CA TYR A 256 -28.62 9.88 -14.07
C TYR A 256 -29.71 9.06 -14.78
N GLU A 257 -30.80 8.77 -14.07
CA GLU A 257 -31.93 7.93 -14.51
C GLU A 257 -31.60 6.44 -14.79
N LEU A 258 -30.33 6.04 -14.75
CA LEU A 258 -29.90 4.67 -15.00
C LEU A 258 -29.70 3.87 -13.71
N VAL A 259 -29.38 4.54 -12.61
CA VAL A 259 -29.12 3.92 -11.30
C VAL A 259 -30.05 4.49 -10.22
N ASP A 260 -30.18 3.77 -9.11
CA ASP A 260 -30.88 4.27 -7.92
C ASP A 260 -30.11 5.43 -7.23
N SER A 261 -30.81 6.14 -6.35
CA SER A 261 -30.28 7.33 -5.67
C SER A 261 -28.98 7.05 -4.90
N ASN A 262 -28.86 5.91 -4.20
CA ASN A 262 -27.66 5.62 -3.41
C ASN A 262 -26.45 5.39 -4.32
N LYS A 263 -26.62 4.67 -5.44
CA LYS A 263 -25.53 4.49 -6.42
C LYS A 263 -25.15 5.82 -7.07
N PHE A 264 -26.12 6.67 -7.40
CA PHE A 264 -25.83 8.00 -7.95
C PHE A 264 -25.07 8.88 -6.94
N ASP A 265 -25.49 8.86 -5.67
CA ASP A 265 -24.81 9.54 -4.57
C ASP A 265 -23.38 9.03 -4.38
N LEU A 266 -23.14 7.72 -4.58
CA LEU A 266 -21.79 7.15 -4.50
C LEU A 266 -20.86 7.77 -5.54
N TRP A 267 -21.32 7.95 -6.77
CA TRP A 267 -20.51 8.57 -7.83
C TRP A 267 -20.25 10.05 -7.57
N LYS A 268 -21.23 10.79 -7.04
CA LYS A 268 -21.03 12.18 -6.61
C LYS A 268 -20.00 12.29 -5.47
N ALA A 269 -20.12 11.46 -4.44
CA ALA A 269 -19.21 11.46 -3.31
C ALA A 269 -17.80 11.03 -3.72
N THR A 270 -17.68 9.98 -4.52
CA THR A 270 -16.39 9.48 -5.04
C THR A 270 -15.73 10.52 -5.95
N GLY A 271 -16.49 11.18 -6.83
CA GLY A 271 -16.00 12.27 -7.67
C GLY A 271 -15.48 13.45 -6.85
N SER A 272 -16.23 13.85 -5.82
CA SER A 272 -15.84 14.93 -4.91
C SER A 272 -14.55 14.61 -4.14
N LEU A 273 -14.45 13.41 -3.57
CA LEU A 273 -13.22 12.94 -2.93
C LEU A 273 -12.04 12.95 -3.90
N CYS A 274 -12.21 12.37 -5.09
CA CYS A 274 -11.11 12.30 -6.05
C CYS A 274 -10.68 13.67 -6.58
N ALA A 275 -11.60 14.64 -6.72
CA ALA A 275 -11.22 16.01 -7.07
C ALA A 275 -10.23 16.58 -6.04
N LEU A 276 -10.49 16.39 -4.74
CA LEU A 276 -9.60 16.83 -3.66
C LEU A 276 -8.25 16.09 -3.70
N LEU A 277 -8.25 14.77 -3.91
CA LEU A 277 -7.02 13.97 -3.92
C LEU A 277 -6.08 14.27 -5.09
N TRP A 278 -6.59 14.89 -6.16
CA TRP A 278 -5.81 15.29 -7.32
C TRP A 278 -5.34 16.74 -7.31
N PHE A 279 -5.58 17.50 -6.23
CA PHE A 279 -5.00 18.83 -6.07
C PHE A 279 -3.47 18.74 -5.96
N PRO A 280 -2.71 19.44 -6.83
CA PRO A 280 -1.25 19.43 -6.77
C PRO A 280 -0.71 20.36 -5.68
N GLU A 281 -1.52 21.31 -5.22
CA GLU A 281 -1.17 22.34 -4.25
C GLU A 281 -2.34 22.54 -3.27
N ILE A 282 -2.03 22.80 -1.99
CA ILE A 282 -3.02 22.97 -0.92
C ILE A 282 -2.89 24.38 -0.35
N PRO A 283 -3.75 25.34 -0.72
CA PRO A 283 -3.66 26.72 -0.26
C PRO A 283 -3.98 26.88 1.23
N ASN A 284 -5.07 26.24 1.69
CA ASN A 284 -5.47 26.22 3.09
C ASN A 284 -5.44 24.78 3.60
N PHE A 285 -4.44 24.48 4.42
CA PHE A 285 -4.16 23.11 4.83
C PHE A 285 -5.22 22.50 5.75
N GLU A 286 -5.69 23.25 6.74
CA GLU A 286 -6.66 22.74 7.72
C GLU A 286 -8.06 22.55 7.09
N GLU A 287 -8.47 23.49 6.23
CA GLU A 287 -9.72 23.39 5.47
C GLU A 287 -9.70 22.19 4.53
N TYR A 288 -8.62 22.04 3.75
CA TYR A 288 -8.45 20.90 2.85
C TYR A 288 -8.51 19.56 3.58
N ILE A 289 -7.85 19.45 4.74
CA ILE A 289 -7.90 18.23 5.55
C ILE A 289 -9.32 17.94 6.06
N ALA A 290 -10.06 18.97 6.50
CA ALA A 290 -11.44 18.82 6.93
C ALA A 290 -12.34 18.34 5.78
N ASP A 291 -12.18 18.94 4.59
CA ASP A 291 -12.91 18.56 3.39
C ASP A 291 -12.62 17.13 2.96
N VAL A 292 -11.34 16.72 2.94
CA VAL A 292 -10.94 15.35 2.62
C VAL A 292 -11.53 14.36 3.61
N LYS A 293 -11.53 14.68 4.91
CA LYS A 293 -12.14 13.83 5.94
C LYS A 293 -13.63 13.64 5.70
N VAL A 294 -14.36 14.73 5.44
CA VAL A 294 -15.80 14.67 5.13
C VAL A 294 -16.07 13.92 3.84
N ALA A 295 -15.30 14.17 2.78
CA ALA A 295 -15.45 13.49 1.49
C ALA A 295 -15.19 11.98 1.60
N ALA A 296 -14.17 11.56 2.37
CA ALA A 296 -13.88 10.16 2.65
C ALA A 296 -15.03 9.51 3.45
N ALA A 297 -15.50 10.15 4.51
CA ALA A 297 -16.62 9.66 5.31
C ALA A 297 -17.90 9.48 4.48
N ASN A 298 -18.23 10.45 3.62
CA ASN A 298 -19.38 10.36 2.71
C ASN A 298 -19.29 9.13 1.79
N VAL A 299 -18.11 8.84 1.24
CA VAL A 299 -17.89 7.63 0.42
C VAL A 299 -18.13 6.36 1.24
N LEU A 300 -17.59 6.28 2.46
CA LEU A 300 -17.76 5.13 3.35
C LEU A 300 -19.23 4.91 3.72
N ASP A 301 -19.92 5.95 4.15
CA ASP A 301 -21.33 5.90 4.53
C ASP A 301 -22.21 5.41 3.38
N ILE A 302 -21.96 5.89 2.16
CA ILE A 302 -22.75 5.48 0.99
C ILE A 302 -22.42 4.05 0.58
N PHE A 303 -21.16 3.62 0.65
CA PHE A 303 -20.81 2.20 0.46
C PHE A 303 -21.56 1.31 1.45
N ALA A 304 -21.64 1.72 2.72
CA ALA A 304 -22.36 0.98 3.75
C ALA A 304 -23.87 0.93 3.48
N LYS A 305 -24.47 2.05 3.03
CA LYS A 305 -25.89 2.12 2.62
C LYS A 305 -26.21 1.18 1.47
N ILE A 306 -25.33 1.07 0.46
CA ILE A 306 -25.57 0.19 -0.69
C ILE A 306 -25.28 -1.27 -0.33
N ASN A 307 -24.16 -1.54 0.34
CA ASN A 307 -23.79 -2.88 0.76
C ASN A 307 -22.86 -2.84 2.00
N PRO A 308 -23.39 -3.08 3.21
CA PRO A 308 -22.64 -2.95 4.46
C PRO A 308 -21.45 -3.91 4.57
N SER A 309 -21.50 -5.06 3.88
CA SER A 309 -20.37 -6.01 3.87
C SER A 309 -19.11 -5.46 3.21
N LYS A 310 -19.20 -4.38 2.42
CA LYS A 310 -18.01 -3.77 1.79
C LYS A 310 -17.10 -3.13 2.83
N ILE A 311 -17.67 -2.52 3.86
CA ILE A 311 -16.89 -1.94 4.95
C ILE A 311 -16.02 -3.02 5.59
N SER A 312 -16.57 -4.20 5.92
CA SER A 312 -15.76 -5.27 6.50
C SER A 312 -14.78 -5.92 5.50
N THR A 313 -15.21 -6.20 4.28
CA THR A 313 -14.43 -7.03 3.34
C THR A 313 -13.44 -6.28 2.45
N LYS A 314 -13.56 -4.96 2.31
CA LYS A 314 -12.73 -4.16 1.39
C LYS A 314 -11.80 -3.22 2.16
N ILE A 315 -10.60 -3.72 2.46
CA ILE A 315 -9.59 -2.96 3.21
C ILE A 315 -9.24 -1.60 2.58
N LYS A 316 -9.26 -1.48 1.25
CA LYS A 316 -8.99 -0.22 0.55
C LYS A 316 -10.00 0.89 0.88
N LEU A 317 -11.22 0.53 1.31
CA LEU A 317 -12.18 1.52 1.82
C LEU A 317 -11.70 2.07 3.16
N HIS A 318 -11.31 1.20 4.09
CA HIS A 318 -10.79 1.63 5.39
C HIS A 318 -9.52 2.48 5.27
N LEU A 319 -8.68 2.24 4.25
CA LEU A 319 -7.53 3.09 3.99
C LEU A 319 -7.92 4.56 3.77
N LEU A 320 -9.13 4.88 3.30
CA LEU A 320 -9.56 6.27 3.12
C LEU A 320 -9.53 7.09 4.43
N ASP A 321 -9.74 6.45 5.57
CA ASP A 321 -9.70 7.16 6.86
C ASP A 321 -8.27 7.57 7.27
N HIS A 322 -7.25 7.00 6.63
CA HIS A 322 -5.85 7.38 6.83
C HIS A 322 -5.41 8.54 5.92
N LEU A 323 -6.24 8.98 4.97
CA LEU A 323 -5.92 10.11 4.07
C LEU A 323 -5.53 11.40 4.82
N PRO A 324 -6.26 11.83 5.88
CA PRO A 324 -5.88 13.04 6.62
C PRO A 324 -4.50 12.95 7.28
N GLU A 325 -4.09 11.77 7.77
CA GLU A 325 -2.75 11.62 8.35
C GLU A 325 -1.67 11.65 7.27
N ASP A 326 -1.91 10.99 6.13
CA ASP A 326 -0.96 11.00 5.01
C ASP A 326 -0.75 12.38 4.44
N ILE A 327 -1.82 13.14 4.24
CA ILE A 327 -1.72 14.49 3.70
C ILE A 327 -0.97 15.38 4.69
N ARG A 328 -1.24 15.26 6.00
CA ARG A 328 -0.45 15.94 7.07
C ARG A 328 1.03 15.64 6.98
N ARG A 329 1.38 14.41 6.66
CA ARG A 329 2.78 13.96 6.66
C ARG A 329 3.51 14.25 5.36
N PHE A 330 2.86 14.06 4.23
CA PHE A 330 3.48 14.03 2.90
C PHE A 330 3.06 15.17 1.99
N GLY A 331 2.06 15.96 2.38
CA GLY A 331 1.44 16.97 1.55
C GLY A 331 0.45 16.36 0.54
N PRO A 332 0.29 16.97 -0.64
CA PRO A 332 -0.60 16.46 -1.69
C PRO A 332 -0.30 15.01 -2.08
N ILE A 333 -1.28 14.13 -1.93
CA ILE A 333 -1.09 12.67 -2.13
C ILE A 333 -0.78 12.29 -3.58
N ILE A 334 -1.19 13.13 -4.55
CA ILE A 334 -0.87 12.93 -5.97
C ILE A 334 0.63 12.90 -6.24
N GLY A 335 1.44 13.60 -5.41
CA GLY A 335 2.90 13.57 -5.47
C GLY A 335 3.53 12.23 -5.04
N ARG A 336 2.74 11.33 -4.42
CA ARG A 336 3.15 9.98 -3.98
C ARG A 336 2.59 8.87 -4.87
N SER A 337 2.10 9.24 -6.07
CA SER A 337 1.57 8.28 -7.04
C SER A 337 2.66 7.36 -7.57
N THR A 338 2.46 6.04 -7.48
CA THR A 338 3.40 5.06 -8.03
C THR A 338 3.31 4.93 -9.54
N GLU A 339 2.35 5.59 -10.20
CA GLU A 339 2.19 5.55 -11.66
C GLU A 339 3.47 5.98 -12.39
N LEU A 340 4.22 6.94 -11.81
CA LEU A 340 5.54 7.32 -12.31
C LEU A 340 6.53 6.17 -12.21
N PHE A 341 6.63 5.47 -11.08
CA PHE A 341 7.53 4.33 -10.93
C PHE A 341 7.10 3.12 -11.78
N GLU A 342 5.80 2.88 -11.94
CA GLU A 342 5.27 1.80 -12.76
C GLU A 342 5.53 2.02 -14.25
N CYS A 343 5.55 3.26 -14.72
CA CYS A 343 5.91 3.54 -16.11
C CYS A 343 7.38 3.16 -16.39
N PHE A 344 8.26 3.22 -15.37
CA PHE A 344 9.64 2.73 -15.48
C PHE A 344 9.72 1.20 -15.62
N ASN A 345 8.71 0.43 -15.21
CA ASN A 345 8.71 -1.02 -15.47
C ASN A 345 8.73 -1.32 -16.98
N ALA A 346 8.09 -0.48 -17.79
CA ALA A 346 8.16 -0.61 -19.25
C ALA A 346 9.59 -0.36 -19.75
N ILE A 347 10.24 0.69 -19.24
CA ILE A 347 11.64 1.03 -19.56
C ILE A 347 12.58 -0.11 -19.16
N PHE A 348 12.45 -0.64 -17.94
CA PHE A 348 13.22 -1.79 -17.46
C PHE A 348 13.10 -3.01 -18.40
N ARG A 349 11.87 -3.33 -18.84
CA ARG A 349 11.64 -4.41 -19.80
C ARG A 349 12.28 -4.13 -21.15
N PHE A 350 12.24 -2.89 -21.63
CA PHE A 350 12.92 -2.51 -22.88
C PHE A 350 14.45 -2.63 -22.76
N CYS A 351 15.05 -2.20 -21.63
CA CYS A 351 16.48 -2.40 -21.36
C CYS A 351 16.85 -3.89 -21.45
N ALA A 352 16.03 -4.77 -20.87
CA ALA A 352 16.23 -6.21 -20.97
C ALA A 352 16.10 -6.73 -22.41
N ILE A 353 15.04 -6.34 -23.13
CA ILE A 353 14.74 -6.78 -24.51
C ILE A 353 15.85 -6.39 -25.48
N LEU A 354 16.38 -5.17 -25.34
CA LEU A 354 17.36 -4.55 -26.23
C LEU A 354 18.82 -4.81 -25.82
N SER A 355 19.07 -5.49 -24.70
CA SER A 355 20.41 -5.94 -24.30
C SER A 355 20.90 -7.12 -25.14
N ASN A 356 22.21 -7.40 -25.07
CA ASN A 356 22.80 -8.61 -25.67
C ASN A 356 22.44 -9.91 -24.89
N ARG A 357 21.77 -9.77 -23.74
CA ARG A 357 21.29 -10.82 -22.83
C ARG A 357 22.36 -11.73 -22.21
N ILE A 358 23.63 -11.34 -22.29
CA ILE A 358 24.74 -12.08 -21.67
C ILE A 358 24.74 -11.85 -20.15
N SER A 359 24.49 -10.61 -19.72
CA SER A 359 24.32 -10.27 -18.31
C SER A 359 23.19 -9.24 -18.14
N PRO A 360 21.91 -9.68 -18.25
CA PRO A 360 20.77 -8.77 -18.27
C PRO A 360 20.72 -7.82 -17.07
N SER A 361 20.99 -8.33 -15.87
CA SER A 361 20.97 -7.50 -14.65
C SER A 361 22.02 -6.39 -14.67
N HIS A 362 23.23 -6.68 -15.18
CA HIS A 362 24.30 -5.70 -15.30
C HIS A 362 23.99 -4.65 -16.36
N ASP A 363 23.53 -5.09 -17.53
CA ASP A 363 23.25 -4.19 -18.66
C ASP A 363 22.09 -3.24 -18.34
N ILE A 364 21.04 -3.75 -17.67
CA ILE A 364 19.94 -2.93 -17.19
C ILE A 364 20.42 -1.92 -16.14
N ALA A 365 21.27 -2.34 -15.20
CA ALA A 365 21.80 -1.44 -14.17
C ALA A 365 22.61 -0.28 -14.78
N ILE A 366 23.48 -0.55 -15.74
CA ILE A 366 24.24 0.50 -16.45
C ILE A 366 23.29 1.43 -17.20
N GLN A 367 22.35 0.88 -17.97
CA GLN A 367 21.47 1.71 -18.80
C GLN A 367 20.56 2.61 -17.97
N LEU A 368 20.06 2.13 -16.82
CA LEU A 368 19.31 2.96 -15.88
C LEU A 368 20.19 4.03 -15.22
N ALA A 369 21.44 3.68 -14.86
CA ALA A 369 22.39 4.65 -14.32
C ALA A 369 22.69 5.77 -15.33
N ASP A 370 22.86 5.44 -16.61
CA ASP A 370 23.07 6.43 -17.68
C ASP A 370 21.85 7.34 -17.88
N GLN A 371 20.64 6.79 -17.83
CA GLN A 371 19.40 7.56 -17.94
C GLN A 371 19.22 8.53 -16.76
N GLU A 372 19.46 8.08 -15.53
CA GLU A 372 19.41 8.96 -14.36
C GLU A 372 20.54 10.00 -14.38
N ALA A 373 21.76 9.62 -14.80
CA ALA A 373 22.86 10.55 -14.97
C ALA A 373 22.58 11.60 -16.05
N PHE A 374 21.89 11.24 -17.14
CA PHE A 374 21.43 12.17 -18.16
C PHE A 374 20.38 13.12 -17.59
N LYS A 375 19.33 12.58 -16.94
CA LYS A 375 18.28 13.34 -16.27
C LYS A 375 18.88 14.41 -15.34
N GLN A 376 19.77 14.00 -14.44
CA GLN A 376 20.49 14.91 -13.52
C GLN A 376 21.19 16.06 -14.27
N ARG A 377 21.91 15.75 -15.36
CA ARG A 377 22.61 16.77 -16.17
C ARG A 377 21.67 17.74 -16.87
N ILE A 378 20.53 17.28 -17.38
CA ILE A 378 19.58 18.13 -18.13
C ILE A 378 18.63 18.91 -17.22
N THR A 379 18.27 18.37 -16.07
CA THR A 379 17.38 19.04 -15.10
C THR A 379 18.12 20.04 -14.22
N GLY A 380 19.44 20.18 -14.40
CA GLY A 380 20.27 21.13 -13.67
C GLY A 380 20.23 20.93 -12.16
N VAL A 381 19.93 19.70 -11.71
CA VAL A 381 19.81 19.40 -10.28
C VAL A 381 21.23 19.44 -9.73
N MET A 382 21.50 20.51 -8.98
CA MET A 382 22.71 20.65 -8.19
C MET A 382 22.40 20.13 -6.79
N TRP A 383 23.23 19.22 -6.29
CA TRP A 383 23.10 18.66 -4.95
C TRP A 383 23.56 19.64 -3.88
#